data_AF-A0A6A6CLJ6-F1
#
_entry.id   AF-A0A6A6CLJ6-F1
#
_cell.length_a   1.000
_cell.length_b   1.000
_cell.length_c   1.000
_cell.angle_alpha   90.00
_cell.angle_beta   90.00
_cell.angle_gamma   90.00
#
_symmetry.space_group_name_H-M   'P 1'
#
loop_
_entity.id
_entity.type
_entity.pdbx_description
1 polymer ?
#
loop_
_entity_poly.entity_id
_entity_poly.type
_entity_poly.pdbx_seq_one_letter_code
_entity_poly.pdbx_strand_id
1 'polypeptide(L)'
;MRLSTFSLAAALACSALSAAVPVVAKTPALPEQGAHHLSPRAQYNIDTFEDLEEEATRATQDEITASVNYLANFWSANGATWALTGGIAMQKYGMTERTTQDSDLGVSILPLAITNAAAADANIQYPPALMAASGTVTLFVNINGQQVQNDVFPPNSELAPSLDNTVTIDGWPIVSILSLIKSKVRRAEDQDIIDVAWFCTERLNDVTAIASQIDYQSRLSFASDAKARRPADFDVICPGLQLDPSQVPSK
;
A
#
# COMPACT_ATOMS: atom_id res chain seq x y z
N MET A 1 27.79 -50.91 57.77
CA MET A 1 26.80 -49.99 58.39
C MET A 1 25.95 -49.43 57.25
N ARG A 2 24.66 -49.81 57.23
CA ARG A 2 23.50 -49.29 56.49
C ARG A 2 23.61 -48.96 54.98
N LEU A 3 22.92 -49.80 54.20
CA LEU A 3 22.24 -49.51 52.94
C LEU A 3 21.23 -48.34 53.11
N SER A 4 21.11 -47.50 52.09
CA SER A 4 19.85 -46.82 51.76
C SER A 4 19.76 -46.56 50.26
N THR A 5 18.86 -47.32 49.65
CA THR A 5 18.25 -47.20 48.33
C THR A 5 17.56 -45.86 48.11
N PHE A 6 17.65 -45.33 46.89
CA PHE A 6 16.55 -44.56 46.28
C PHE A 6 16.41 -44.95 44.81
N SER A 7 15.32 -45.67 44.53
CA SER A 7 14.70 -45.73 43.20
C SER A 7 13.90 -44.47 42.98
N LEU A 8 13.97 -43.90 41.77
CA LEU A 8 12.84 -43.18 41.20
C LEU A 8 12.76 -43.48 39.70
N ALA A 9 11.73 -44.23 39.34
CA ALA A 9 11.23 -44.39 37.99
C ALA A 9 10.07 -43.42 37.78
N ALA A 10 10.05 -42.71 36.65
CA ALA A 10 8.88 -42.11 35.98
C ALA A 10 9.41 -41.17 34.88
N ALA A 11 8.85 -41.04 33.69
CA ALA A 11 7.84 -41.76 32.94
C ALA A 11 8.02 -41.27 31.48
N LEU A 12 7.93 -42.17 30.50
CA LEU A 12 7.79 -41.79 29.10
C LEU A 12 6.43 -41.10 28.92
N ALA A 13 6.42 -39.82 28.54
CA ALA A 13 5.25 -39.17 27.99
C ALA A 13 5.35 -39.20 26.46
N CYS A 14 4.55 -40.09 25.87
CA CYS A 14 4.30 -40.15 24.44
C CYS A 14 3.33 -39.02 24.09
N SER A 15 3.78 -38.00 23.36
CA SER A 15 2.92 -36.95 22.82
C SER A 15 2.60 -37.30 21.36
N ALA A 16 1.36 -37.74 21.13
CA ALA A 16 0.81 -37.96 19.80
C ALA A 16 0.73 -36.63 19.03
N LEU A 17 1.42 -36.55 17.89
CA LEU A 17 1.14 -35.55 16.86
C LEU A 17 -0.26 -35.84 16.28
N SER A 18 -1.24 -35.01 16.61
CA SER A 18 -2.48 -34.90 15.85
C SER A 18 -2.24 -33.90 14.74
N ALA A 19 -2.16 -34.38 13.49
CA ALA A 19 -2.15 -33.53 12.31
C ALA A 19 -3.55 -32.91 12.15
N ALA A 20 -3.69 -31.65 12.55
CA ALA A 20 -4.87 -30.86 12.22
C ALA A 20 -4.81 -30.48 10.74
N VAL A 21 -5.71 -31.05 9.95
CA VAL A 21 -5.98 -30.62 8.57
C VAL A 21 -6.59 -29.22 8.64
N PRO A 22 -6.05 -28.20 7.93
CA PRO A 22 -6.69 -26.90 7.90
C PRO A 22 -8.03 -26.99 7.16
N VAL A 23 -9.10 -26.68 7.88
CA VAL A 23 -10.43 -26.46 7.30
C VAL A 23 -10.35 -25.17 6.49
N VAL A 24 -10.44 -25.28 5.17
CA VAL A 24 -10.63 -24.13 4.27
C VAL A 24 -11.98 -23.51 4.63
N ALA A 25 -11.95 -22.38 5.31
CA ALA A 25 -13.15 -21.58 5.55
C ALA A 25 -13.67 -21.10 4.18
N LYS A 26 -14.87 -21.53 3.80
CA LYS A 26 -15.59 -20.95 2.66
C LYS A 26 -15.90 -19.49 2.98
N THR A 27 -15.41 -18.59 2.15
CA THR A 27 -15.80 -17.18 2.13
C THR A 27 -17.33 -17.08 2.02
N PRO A 28 -18.01 -16.27 2.84
CA PRO A 28 -19.45 -16.09 2.72
C PRO A 28 -19.78 -15.40 1.40
N ALA A 29 -20.76 -15.97 0.67
CA ALA A 29 -21.30 -15.35 -0.54
C ALA A 29 -22.13 -14.12 -0.16
N LEU A 30 -21.88 -13.00 -0.85
CA LEU A 30 -22.68 -11.78 -0.75
C LEU A 30 -24.01 -11.93 -1.52
N PRO A 31 -25.08 -11.23 -1.10
CA PRO A 31 -26.38 -11.33 -1.74
C PRO A 31 -26.38 -10.70 -3.14
N GLU A 32 -26.95 -11.44 -4.12
CA GLU A 32 -27.16 -10.97 -5.49
C GLU A 32 -28.17 -9.81 -5.52
N GLN A 33 -27.73 -8.62 -5.94
CA GLN A 33 -28.62 -7.57 -6.48
C GLN A 33 -27.96 -6.85 -7.65
N GLY A 34 -28.69 -6.76 -8.76
CA GLY A 34 -28.44 -5.80 -9.85
C GLY A 34 -27.32 -6.18 -10.83
N ALA A 35 -27.50 -7.25 -11.60
CA ALA A 35 -26.61 -7.59 -12.71
C ALA A 35 -26.70 -6.54 -13.85
N HIS A 36 -25.95 -5.45 -13.74
CA HIS A 36 -25.26 -4.97 -14.93
C HIS A 36 -24.17 -5.97 -15.24
N HIS A 37 -24.22 -6.39 -16.48
CA HIS A 37 -23.57 -7.53 -17.07
C HIS A 37 -22.05 -7.35 -17.06
N LEU A 38 -21.41 -7.33 -15.89
CA LEU A 38 -19.97 -7.44 -15.79
C LEU A 38 -19.64 -8.92 -15.99
N SER A 39 -19.02 -9.21 -17.12
CA SER A 39 -18.55 -10.54 -17.50
C SER A 39 -17.80 -11.19 -16.33
N PRO A 40 -18.09 -12.46 -15.99
CA PRO A 40 -17.25 -13.18 -15.04
C PRO A 40 -15.85 -13.34 -15.67
N ARG A 41 -14.81 -12.97 -14.92
CA ARG A 41 -13.38 -13.08 -15.27
C ARG A 41 -12.98 -12.19 -16.45
N ALA A 42 -12.48 -11.00 -16.17
CA ALA A 42 -11.83 -10.22 -17.21
C ALA A 42 -10.42 -9.83 -16.76
N GLN A 43 -9.45 -10.43 -17.45
CA GLN A 43 -8.29 -9.63 -17.80
C GLN A 43 -8.81 -8.45 -18.62
N TYR A 44 -8.66 -7.22 -18.14
CA TYR A 44 -9.06 -6.05 -18.91
C TYR A 44 -8.01 -5.76 -19.99
N ASN A 45 -8.37 -5.05 -21.05
CA ASN A 45 -7.44 -4.52 -22.04
C ASN A 45 -7.45 -2.98 -21.98
N ILE A 46 -6.65 -2.34 -22.83
CA ILE A 46 -6.55 -0.88 -22.87
C ILE A 46 -7.88 -0.19 -23.19
N ASP A 47 -8.72 -0.79 -24.02
CA ASP A 47 -10.01 -0.23 -24.42
C ASP A 47 -11.02 -0.25 -23.27
N THR A 48 -10.98 -1.30 -22.43
CA THR A 48 -11.85 -1.42 -21.24
C THR A 48 -11.28 -0.74 -20.01
N PHE A 49 -10.00 -0.35 -20.03
CA PHE A 49 -9.34 0.23 -18.86
C PHE A 49 -9.94 1.59 -18.52
N GLU A 50 -10.16 2.44 -19.52
CA GLU A 50 -10.75 3.78 -19.33
C GLU A 50 -12.17 3.70 -18.74
N ASP A 51 -13.00 2.75 -19.21
CA ASP A 51 -14.35 2.53 -18.67
C ASP A 51 -14.30 2.11 -17.18
N LEU A 52 -13.33 1.26 -16.82
CA LEU A 52 -13.14 0.80 -15.44
C LEU A 52 -12.63 1.92 -14.53
N GLU A 53 -11.71 2.76 -15.01
CA GLU A 53 -11.26 3.95 -14.28
C GLU A 53 -12.42 4.92 -14.06
N GLU A 54 -13.21 5.20 -15.10
CA GLU A 54 -14.38 6.08 -14.98
C GLU A 54 -15.38 5.55 -13.95
N GLU A 55 -15.69 4.24 -13.98
CA GLU A 55 -16.55 3.62 -12.98
C GLU A 55 -15.94 3.73 -11.59
N ALA A 56 -14.65 3.44 -11.43
CA ALA A 56 -13.95 3.47 -10.16
C ALA A 56 -13.92 4.85 -9.50
N THR A 57 -13.92 5.94 -10.27
CA THR A 57 -14.00 7.30 -9.72
C THR A 57 -15.27 7.58 -8.91
N ARG A 58 -16.31 6.74 -9.07
CA ARG A 58 -17.58 6.86 -8.36
C ARG A 58 -17.61 6.09 -7.05
N ALA A 59 -16.58 5.29 -6.76
CA ALA A 59 -16.49 4.52 -5.53
C ALA A 59 -16.48 5.44 -4.29
N THR A 60 -17.24 5.05 -3.29
CA THR A 60 -17.30 5.71 -1.99
C THR A 60 -16.10 5.33 -1.11
N GLN A 61 -15.84 6.13 -0.08
CA GLN A 61 -14.78 5.82 0.89
C GLN A 61 -14.99 4.48 1.61
N ASP A 62 -16.25 4.07 1.81
CA ASP A 62 -16.59 2.78 2.41
C ASP A 62 -16.25 1.61 1.47
N GLU A 63 -16.51 1.76 0.17
CA GLU A 63 -16.14 0.77 -0.85
C GLU A 63 -14.62 0.68 -1.02
N ILE A 64 -13.91 1.81 -1.01
CA ILE A 64 -12.45 1.86 -1.01
C ILE A 64 -11.89 1.12 0.21
N THR A 65 -12.43 1.38 1.40
CA THR A 65 -12.03 0.71 2.65
C THR A 65 -12.32 -0.80 2.59
N ALA A 66 -13.47 -1.19 2.05
CA ALA A 66 -13.82 -2.60 1.86
C ALA A 66 -12.90 -3.30 0.84
N SER A 67 -12.52 -2.61 -0.24
CA SER A 67 -11.54 -3.10 -1.22
C SER A 67 -10.16 -3.33 -0.59
N VAL A 68 -9.67 -2.40 0.23
CA VAL A 68 -8.42 -2.58 0.97
C VAL A 68 -8.49 -3.81 1.89
N ASN A 69 -9.58 -3.99 2.63
CA ASN A 69 -9.77 -5.17 3.49
C ASN A 69 -9.89 -6.47 2.69
N TYR A 70 -10.49 -6.42 1.49
CA TYR A 70 -10.52 -7.55 0.57
C TYR A 70 -9.10 -7.94 0.15
N LEU A 71 -8.33 -6.96 -0.33
CA LEU A 71 -6.96 -7.15 -0.78
C LEU A 71 -6.03 -7.59 0.36
N ALA A 72 -6.24 -7.11 1.59
CA ALA A 72 -5.51 -7.56 2.78
C ALA A 72 -5.61 -9.09 2.97
N ASN A 73 -6.82 -9.63 2.84
CA ASN A 73 -7.06 -11.07 2.93
C ASN A 73 -6.48 -11.80 1.71
N PHE A 74 -6.63 -11.23 0.51
CA PHE A 74 -6.08 -11.75 -0.72
C PHE A 74 -4.55 -11.90 -0.66
N TRP A 75 -3.82 -10.87 -0.21
CA TRP A 75 -2.36 -10.92 -0.05
C TRP A 75 -1.93 -11.93 1.01
N SER A 76 -2.63 -11.95 2.15
CA SER A 76 -2.34 -12.90 3.23
C SER A 76 -2.52 -14.36 2.76
N ALA A 77 -3.57 -14.64 1.99
CA ALA A 77 -3.84 -15.97 1.42
C ALA A 77 -2.78 -16.39 0.39
N ASN A 78 -2.16 -15.43 -0.30
CA ASN A 78 -1.08 -15.65 -1.26
C ASN A 78 0.33 -15.56 -0.64
N GLY A 79 0.43 -15.46 0.69
CA GLY A 79 1.72 -15.38 1.40
C GLY A 79 2.53 -14.12 1.09
N ALA A 80 1.88 -13.05 0.65
CA ALA A 80 2.53 -11.77 0.34
C ALA A 80 2.51 -10.84 1.56
N THR A 81 3.65 -10.21 1.84
CA THR A 81 3.68 -9.02 2.71
C THR A 81 3.13 -7.84 1.91
N TRP A 82 2.36 -6.99 2.57
CA TRP A 82 1.77 -5.82 1.96
C TRP A 82 1.72 -4.65 2.95
N ALA A 83 1.64 -3.44 2.43
CA ALA A 83 1.36 -2.25 3.22
C ALA A 83 0.68 -1.17 2.39
N LEU A 84 -0.21 -0.41 3.01
CA LEU A 84 -0.79 0.78 2.40
C LEU A 84 0.26 1.87 2.21
N THR A 85 0.17 2.54 1.07
CA THR A 85 0.93 3.74 0.74
C THR A 85 -0.02 4.81 0.21
N GLY A 86 0.54 5.90 -0.31
CA GLY A 86 -0.21 6.94 -1.00
C GLY A 86 -1.29 7.62 -0.15
N GLY A 87 -2.45 7.89 -0.74
CA GLY A 87 -3.43 8.79 -0.14
C GLY A 87 -4.12 8.25 1.10
N ILE A 88 -4.56 7.00 1.07
CA ILE A 88 -5.18 6.34 2.23
C ILE A 88 -4.18 6.24 3.39
N ALA A 89 -2.91 5.91 3.11
CA ALA A 89 -1.88 5.89 4.14
C ALA A 89 -1.75 7.24 4.84
N MET A 90 -1.79 8.35 4.09
CA MET A 90 -1.74 9.70 4.66
C MET A 90 -2.98 10.04 5.50
N GLN A 91 -4.17 9.66 5.06
CA GLN A 91 -5.39 9.81 5.86
C GLN A 91 -5.25 9.08 7.20
N LYS A 92 -4.68 7.87 7.21
CA LYS A 92 -4.40 7.12 8.44
C LYS A 92 -3.33 7.76 9.32
N TYR A 93 -2.40 8.52 8.75
CA TYR A 93 -1.48 9.37 9.52
C TYR A 93 -2.12 10.67 10.06
N GLY A 94 -3.38 10.96 9.71
CA GLY A 94 -4.16 12.08 10.23
C GLY A 94 -4.51 13.16 9.20
N MET A 95 -4.18 13.00 7.92
CA MET A 95 -4.52 13.99 6.87
C MET A 95 -5.98 13.84 6.43
N THR A 96 -6.92 14.25 7.28
CA THR A 96 -8.36 14.01 7.07
C THR A 96 -8.97 14.72 5.87
N GLU A 97 -8.36 15.81 5.41
CA GLU A 97 -8.86 16.60 4.27
C GLU A 97 -8.45 16.04 2.90
N ARG A 98 -7.53 15.05 2.89
CA ARG A 98 -7.07 14.46 1.65
C ARG A 98 -8.18 13.61 1.02
N THR A 99 -8.55 13.91 -0.21
CA THR A 99 -9.41 13.05 -1.03
C THR A 99 -8.55 12.03 -1.79
N THR A 100 -9.09 10.83 -1.97
CA THR A 100 -8.46 9.73 -2.71
C THR A 100 -9.58 8.97 -3.43
N GLN A 101 -9.34 8.55 -4.66
CA GLN A 101 -10.34 7.86 -5.49
C GLN A 101 -10.02 6.37 -5.66
N ASP A 102 -8.85 5.97 -5.19
CA ASP A 102 -8.24 4.66 -5.30
C ASP A 102 -7.52 4.29 -3.98
N SER A 103 -6.98 3.08 -3.95
CA SER A 103 -6.05 2.65 -2.91
C SER A 103 -4.69 2.28 -3.48
N ASP A 104 -3.64 2.60 -2.74
CA ASP A 104 -2.25 2.32 -3.11
C ASP A 104 -1.65 1.28 -2.17
N LEU A 105 -1.08 0.20 -2.70
CA LEU A 105 -0.47 -0.88 -1.90
C LEU A 105 0.91 -1.27 -2.41
N GLY A 106 1.91 -1.30 -1.53
CA GLY A 106 3.15 -2.02 -1.80
C GLY A 106 2.99 -3.50 -1.47
N VAL A 107 3.51 -4.40 -2.31
CA VAL A 107 3.46 -5.86 -2.07
C VAL A 107 4.81 -6.52 -2.32
N SER A 108 5.07 -7.65 -1.66
CA SER A 108 6.34 -8.38 -1.76
C SER A 108 6.45 -9.35 -2.94
N ILE A 109 5.42 -9.44 -3.79
CA ILE A 109 5.34 -10.41 -4.89
C ILE A 109 5.47 -9.73 -6.25
N LEU A 110 6.06 -10.45 -7.21
CA LEU A 110 6.33 -9.94 -8.57
C LEU A 110 5.05 -9.77 -9.40
N PRO A 111 5.04 -8.91 -10.43
CA PRO A 111 3.85 -8.61 -11.22
C PRO A 111 3.14 -9.85 -11.78
N LEU A 112 3.90 -10.80 -12.33
CA LEU A 112 3.34 -12.04 -12.88
C LEU A 112 2.64 -12.89 -11.81
N ALA A 113 3.16 -12.90 -10.57
CA ALA A 113 2.53 -13.60 -9.46
C ALA A 113 1.22 -12.90 -9.04
N ILE A 114 1.19 -11.56 -9.06
CA ILE A 114 -0.03 -10.77 -8.81
C ILE A 114 -1.11 -11.13 -9.84
N THR A 115 -0.78 -11.08 -11.14
CA THR A 115 -1.76 -11.39 -12.20
C THR A 115 -2.25 -12.83 -12.15
N ASN A 116 -1.37 -13.78 -11.83
CA ASN A 116 -1.77 -15.19 -11.69
C ASN A 116 -2.70 -15.42 -10.50
N ALA A 117 -2.45 -14.76 -9.37
CA ALA A 117 -3.33 -14.82 -8.22
C ALA A 117 -4.68 -14.15 -8.51
N ALA A 118 -4.66 -12.99 -9.17
CA ALA A 118 -5.87 -12.26 -9.52
C ALA A 118 -6.73 -13.02 -10.54
N ALA A 119 -6.10 -13.73 -11.49
CA ALA A 119 -6.81 -14.58 -12.45
C ALA A 119 -7.60 -15.73 -11.82
N ALA A 120 -7.24 -16.13 -10.61
CA ALA A 120 -7.95 -17.15 -9.83
C ALA A 120 -9.10 -16.58 -9.00
N ASP A 121 -9.20 -15.25 -8.88
CA ASP A 121 -10.21 -14.56 -8.09
C ASP A 121 -11.30 -13.97 -9.00
N ALA A 122 -12.56 -14.28 -8.72
CA ALA A 122 -13.69 -13.84 -9.54
C ALA A 122 -14.06 -12.36 -9.32
N ASN A 123 -13.60 -11.74 -8.22
CA ASN A 123 -13.91 -10.36 -7.88
C ASN A 123 -12.85 -9.37 -8.36
N ILE A 124 -11.73 -9.86 -8.92
CA ILE A 124 -10.61 -9.03 -9.34
C ILE A 124 -10.51 -9.01 -10.87
N GLN A 125 -10.58 -7.83 -11.46
CA GLN A 125 -10.13 -7.59 -12.82
C GLN A 125 -8.68 -7.15 -12.82
N TYR A 126 -7.90 -7.66 -13.77
CA TYR A 126 -6.44 -7.54 -13.77
C TYR A 126 -5.88 -7.24 -15.16
N PRO A 127 -4.69 -6.63 -15.26
CA PRO A 127 -4.09 -6.28 -16.54
C PRO A 127 -3.45 -7.49 -17.23
N PRO A 128 -3.19 -7.41 -18.55
CA PRO A 128 -2.29 -8.33 -19.23
C PRO A 128 -0.86 -8.19 -18.69
N ALA A 129 -0.08 -9.27 -18.80
CA ALA A 129 1.24 -9.37 -18.19
C ALA A 129 2.21 -8.23 -18.57
N LEU A 130 2.13 -7.72 -19.81
CA LEU A 130 2.95 -6.60 -20.26
C LEU A 130 2.58 -5.28 -19.58
N MET A 131 1.28 -5.03 -19.38
CA MET A 131 0.81 -3.85 -18.62
C MET A 131 1.19 -3.99 -17.15
N ALA A 132 1.00 -5.17 -16.55
CA ALA A 132 1.42 -5.45 -15.18
C ALA A 132 2.93 -5.23 -14.94
N ALA A 133 3.76 -5.52 -15.94
CA ALA A 133 5.21 -5.35 -15.87
C ALA A 133 5.68 -3.88 -15.95
N SER A 134 4.80 -2.93 -16.27
CA SER A 134 5.15 -1.52 -16.51
C SER A 134 5.51 -0.73 -15.24
N GLY A 135 5.30 -1.30 -14.05
CA GLY A 135 5.70 -0.72 -12.77
C GLY A 135 4.56 -0.60 -11.77
N THR A 136 3.32 -0.48 -12.24
CA THR A 136 2.13 -0.53 -11.37
C THR A 136 1.19 -1.60 -11.91
N VAL A 137 0.66 -2.43 -11.02
CA VAL A 137 -0.39 -3.38 -11.34
C VAL A 137 -1.70 -2.82 -10.82
N THR A 138 -2.46 -2.19 -11.69
CA THR A 138 -3.80 -1.68 -11.33
C THR A 138 -4.79 -2.84 -11.30
N LEU A 139 -5.47 -3.02 -10.17
CA LEU A 139 -6.50 -4.04 -10.00
C LEU A 139 -7.84 -3.35 -9.76
N PHE A 140 -8.88 -3.79 -10.47
CA PHE A 140 -10.24 -3.36 -10.15
C PHE A 140 -10.92 -4.46 -9.35
N VAL A 141 -11.26 -4.14 -8.10
CA VAL A 141 -11.93 -5.07 -7.18
C VAL A 141 -13.40 -4.72 -7.16
N ASN A 142 -14.26 -5.69 -7.46
CA ASN A 142 -15.70 -5.52 -7.37
C ASN A 142 -16.15 -5.61 -5.91
N ILE A 143 -16.64 -4.49 -5.37
CA ILE A 143 -17.24 -4.42 -4.05
C ILE A 143 -18.72 -4.08 -4.22
N ASN A 144 -19.61 -5.03 -3.93
CA ASN A 144 -21.06 -4.85 -4.00
C ASN A 144 -21.58 -4.29 -5.35
N GLY A 145 -20.93 -4.63 -6.46
CA GLY A 145 -21.30 -4.16 -7.80
C GLY A 145 -20.56 -2.91 -8.26
N GLN A 146 -19.72 -2.30 -7.42
CA GLN A 146 -18.89 -1.14 -7.74
C GLN A 146 -17.45 -1.57 -7.98
N GLN A 147 -16.86 -1.17 -9.12
CA GLN A 147 -15.41 -1.30 -9.29
C GLN A 147 -14.66 -0.32 -8.39
N VAL A 148 -13.63 -0.81 -7.71
CA VAL A 148 -12.69 0.03 -6.95
C VAL A 148 -11.31 -0.15 -7.54
N GLN A 149 -10.64 0.95 -7.89
CA GLN A 149 -9.27 0.94 -8.37
C GLN A 149 -8.28 0.76 -7.22
N ASN A 150 -7.32 -0.14 -7.41
CA ASN A 150 -6.25 -0.39 -6.46
C ASN A 150 -4.91 -0.50 -7.22
N ASP A 151 -4.03 0.46 -6.98
CA ASP A 151 -2.70 0.47 -7.56
C ASP A 151 -1.74 -0.32 -6.69
N VAL A 152 -1.24 -1.42 -7.25
CA VAL A 152 -0.36 -2.34 -6.55
C VAL A 152 1.07 -2.16 -7.07
N PHE A 153 1.99 -1.83 -6.17
CA PHE A 153 3.40 -1.61 -6.44
C PHE A 153 4.22 -2.86 -6.06
N PRO A 154 4.58 -3.71 -7.04
CA PRO A 154 5.44 -4.87 -6.81
C PRO A 154 6.91 -4.45 -6.57
N PRO A 155 7.79 -5.34 -6.08
CA PRO A 155 9.17 -5.00 -5.70
C PRO A 155 10.06 -4.45 -6.83
N ASN A 156 9.70 -4.69 -8.09
CA ASN A 156 10.40 -4.16 -9.26
C ASN A 156 9.87 -2.79 -9.73
N SER A 157 8.83 -2.26 -9.09
CA SER A 157 8.33 -0.92 -9.35
C SER A 157 9.32 0.12 -8.83
N GLU A 158 9.60 1.14 -9.64
CA GLU A 158 10.33 2.32 -9.15
C GLU A 158 9.55 3.05 -8.05
N LEU A 159 8.23 2.90 -8.02
CA LEU A 159 7.34 3.49 -7.03
C LEU A 159 7.11 2.59 -5.80
N ALA A 160 7.66 1.38 -5.77
CA ALA A 160 7.52 0.45 -4.64
C ALA A 160 7.97 1.10 -3.32
N PRO A 161 7.12 1.13 -2.29
CA PRO A 161 7.57 1.54 -0.97
C PRO A 161 8.41 0.43 -0.32
N SER A 162 9.26 0.79 0.64
CA SER A 162 9.91 -0.20 1.50
C SER A 162 8.87 -0.83 2.43
N LEU A 163 8.88 -2.17 2.52
CA LEU A 163 8.02 -2.94 3.41
C LEU A 163 8.73 -3.35 4.71
N ASP A 164 10.00 -2.98 4.90
CA ASP A 164 10.81 -3.43 6.05
C ASP A 164 10.49 -2.68 7.36
N ASN A 165 9.85 -1.51 7.26
CA ASN A 165 9.56 -0.63 8.40
C ASN A 165 8.13 -0.12 8.37
N THR A 166 7.16 -1.03 8.24
CA THR A 166 5.74 -0.69 8.29
C THR A 166 5.31 -0.40 9.73
N VAL A 167 4.37 0.53 9.88
CA VAL A 167 3.65 0.78 11.14
C VAL A 167 2.24 0.22 11.04
N THR A 168 1.68 -0.22 12.16
CA THR A 168 0.27 -0.65 12.19
C THR A 168 -0.60 0.48 12.73
N ILE A 169 -1.57 0.94 11.93
CA ILE A 169 -2.57 1.94 12.33
C ILE A 169 -3.95 1.35 12.01
N ASP A 170 -4.85 1.32 12.99
CA ASP A 170 -6.18 0.71 12.88
C ASP A 170 -6.17 -0.75 12.36
N GLY A 171 -5.12 -1.50 12.66
CA GLY A 171 -4.96 -2.89 12.19
C GLY A 171 -4.44 -3.03 10.76
N TRP A 172 -4.15 -1.93 10.06
CA TRP A 172 -3.55 -1.96 8.72
C TRP A 172 -2.04 -1.75 8.77
N PRO A 173 -1.23 -2.57 8.05
CA PRO A 173 0.16 -2.26 7.80
C PRO A 173 0.25 -1.06 6.86
N ILE A 174 0.98 -0.02 7.27
CA ILE A 174 1.16 1.22 6.54
C ILE A 174 2.64 1.50 6.42
N VAL A 175 3.09 1.93 5.24
CA VAL A 175 4.50 2.27 5.03
C VAL A 175 4.92 3.45 5.92
N SER A 176 6.20 3.52 6.26
CA SER A 176 6.73 4.62 7.08
C SER A 176 6.54 5.99 6.42
N ILE A 177 6.49 7.05 7.24
CA ILE A 177 6.49 8.45 6.76
C ILE A 177 7.67 8.70 5.80
N LEU A 178 8.84 8.12 6.08
CA LEU A 178 10.00 8.20 5.18
C LEU A 178 9.71 7.64 3.79
N SER A 179 9.02 6.50 3.70
CA SER A 179 8.66 5.90 2.42
C SER A 179 7.67 6.77 1.66
N LEU A 180 6.67 7.35 2.35
CA LEU A 180 5.73 8.29 1.73
C LEU A 180 6.45 9.53 1.20
N ILE A 181 7.26 10.19 2.03
CA ILE A 181 7.96 11.41 1.63
C ILE A 181 8.94 11.12 0.47
N LYS A 182 9.70 10.02 0.50
CA LYS A 182 10.60 9.66 -0.61
C LYS A 182 9.84 9.51 -1.93
N SER A 183 8.67 8.88 -1.91
CA SER A 183 7.85 8.71 -3.11
C SER A 183 7.41 10.06 -3.70
N LYS A 184 6.98 10.98 -2.83
CA LYS A 184 6.48 12.31 -3.20
C LYS A 184 7.58 13.25 -3.68
N VAL A 185 8.72 13.25 -2.97
CA VAL A 185 9.90 14.03 -3.33
C VAL A 185 10.41 13.67 -4.71
N ARG A 186 10.33 12.39 -5.10
CA ARG A 186 10.75 11.92 -6.42
C ARG A 186 9.84 12.39 -7.56
N ARG A 187 8.52 12.47 -7.33
CA ARG A 187 7.54 12.85 -8.38
C ARG A 187 7.33 14.36 -8.48
N ALA A 188 7.29 15.05 -7.35
CA ALA A 188 7.17 16.51 -7.26
C ALA A 188 5.95 17.10 -8.00
N GLU A 189 4.84 16.38 -8.04
CA GLU A 189 3.56 16.88 -8.57
C GLU A 189 2.88 17.83 -7.58
N ASP A 190 1.90 18.61 -8.06
CA ASP A 190 1.24 19.63 -7.25
C ASP A 190 0.62 19.06 -5.96
N GLN A 191 0.02 17.86 -6.05
CA GLN A 191 -0.53 17.19 -4.88
C GLN A 191 0.57 16.62 -3.97
N ASP A 192 1.67 16.12 -4.53
CA ASP A 192 2.81 15.66 -3.75
C ASP A 192 3.46 16.80 -2.96
N ILE A 193 3.45 18.01 -3.51
CA ILE A 193 3.91 19.23 -2.84
C ILE A 193 3.03 19.57 -1.64
N ILE A 194 1.69 19.56 -1.82
CA ILE A 194 0.74 19.76 -0.71
C ILE A 194 0.96 18.71 0.38
N ASP A 195 1.10 17.45 -0.02
CA ASP A 195 1.22 16.33 0.91
C ASP A 195 2.52 16.39 1.73
N VAL A 196 3.64 16.78 1.11
CA VAL A 196 4.90 17.02 1.84
C VAL A 196 4.81 18.23 2.74
N ALA A 197 4.16 19.32 2.31
CA ALA A 197 3.93 20.50 3.14
C ALA A 197 3.07 20.17 4.38
N TRP A 198 2.08 19.28 4.21
CA TRP A 198 1.28 18.76 5.33
C TRP A 198 2.14 17.99 6.33
N PHE A 199 2.97 17.03 5.88
CA PHE A 199 3.91 16.33 6.77
C PHE A 199 4.86 17.29 7.49
N CYS A 200 5.33 18.31 6.78
CA CYS A 200 6.19 19.35 7.32
C CYS A 200 5.54 20.19 8.42
N THR A 201 4.21 20.32 8.40
CA THR A 201 3.44 21.13 9.35
C THR A 201 2.94 20.28 10.51
N GLU A 202 2.21 19.20 10.21
CA GLU A 202 1.52 18.39 11.21
C GLU A 202 2.40 17.30 11.82
N ARG A 203 3.50 16.93 11.14
CA ARG A 203 4.40 15.82 11.52
C ARG A 203 5.86 16.27 11.56
N LEU A 204 6.11 17.54 11.88
CA LEU A 204 7.43 18.19 11.84
C LEU A 204 8.54 17.39 12.51
N ASN A 205 8.28 16.84 13.71
CA ASN A 205 9.27 16.06 14.45
C ASN A 205 9.65 14.77 13.71
N ASP A 206 8.67 14.08 13.12
CA ASP A 206 8.90 12.86 12.34
C ASP A 206 9.74 13.19 11.09
N VAL A 207 9.40 14.27 10.38
CA VAL A 207 10.14 14.74 9.19
C VAL A 207 11.58 15.12 9.54
N THR A 208 11.79 15.84 10.63
CA THR A 208 13.13 16.26 11.08
C THR A 208 14.01 15.05 11.41
N ALA A 209 13.44 14.01 12.03
CA ALA A 209 14.18 12.81 12.41
C ALA A 209 14.64 11.97 11.20
N ILE A 210 13.95 12.08 10.06
CA ILE A 210 14.21 11.25 8.87
C ILE A 210 14.82 12.03 7.69
N ALA A 211 14.92 13.35 7.78
CA ALA A 211 15.36 14.21 6.68
C ALA A 211 16.73 13.83 6.10
N SER A 212 17.69 13.47 6.95
CA SER A 212 19.04 13.05 6.53
C SER A 212 19.05 11.73 5.76
N GLN A 213 17.95 10.96 5.81
CA GLN A 213 17.77 9.70 5.08
C GLN A 213 17.17 9.89 3.68
N ILE A 214 16.82 11.13 3.32
CA ILE A 214 16.37 11.53 1.99
C ILE A 214 17.54 12.19 1.29
N ASP A 215 17.89 11.66 0.11
CA ASP A 215 19.01 12.14 -0.69
C ASP A 215 18.94 13.66 -0.91
N TYR A 216 20.09 14.32 -0.79
CA TYR A 216 20.19 15.76 -0.84
C TYR A 216 19.77 16.32 -2.21
N GLN A 217 20.19 15.67 -3.31
CA GLN A 217 19.84 16.13 -4.65
C GLN A 217 18.34 15.99 -4.92
N SER A 218 17.73 14.92 -4.41
CA SER A 218 16.28 14.72 -4.49
C SER A 218 15.51 15.81 -3.75
N ARG A 219 15.97 16.21 -2.54
CA ARG A 219 15.40 17.35 -1.81
C ARG A 219 15.60 18.67 -2.57
N LEU A 220 16.74 18.87 -3.23
CA LEU A 220 17.05 20.06 -4.04
C LEU A 220 16.11 20.20 -5.23
N SER A 221 15.94 19.12 -5.99
CA SER A 221 15.03 19.10 -7.13
C SER A 221 13.60 19.40 -6.68
N PHE A 222 13.13 18.70 -5.65
CA PHE A 222 11.78 18.88 -5.13
C PHE A 222 11.53 20.31 -4.64
N ALA A 223 12.47 20.91 -3.91
CA ALA A 223 12.37 22.29 -3.46
C ALA A 223 12.28 23.27 -4.65
N SER A 224 13.10 23.05 -5.69
CA SER A 224 13.04 23.86 -6.92
C SER A 224 11.67 23.75 -7.61
N ASP A 225 11.15 22.53 -7.74
CA ASP A 225 9.86 22.26 -8.38
C ASP A 225 8.70 22.84 -7.57
N ALA A 226 8.72 22.67 -6.25
CA ALA A 226 7.71 23.22 -5.35
C ALA A 226 7.67 24.75 -5.41
N LYS A 227 8.83 25.42 -5.42
CA LYS A 227 8.91 26.87 -5.56
C LYS A 227 8.34 27.35 -6.90
N ALA A 228 8.57 26.60 -7.98
CA ALA A 228 8.10 26.96 -9.31
C ALA A 228 6.59 26.76 -9.47
N ARG A 229 6.04 25.66 -8.93
CA ARG A 229 4.64 25.25 -9.11
C ARG A 229 3.70 25.84 -8.07
N ARG A 230 4.13 25.88 -6.82
CA ARG A 230 3.31 26.23 -5.66
C ARG A 230 4.06 27.17 -4.70
N PRO A 231 4.37 28.41 -5.12
CA PRO A 231 5.21 29.32 -4.34
C PRO A 231 4.64 29.66 -2.95
N ALA A 232 3.31 29.70 -2.79
CA ALA A 232 2.68 29.93 -1.49
C ALA A 232 2.86 28.76 -0.52
N ASP A 233 2.90 27.53 -1.04
CA ASP A 233 3.13 26.32 -0.24
C ASP A 233 4.63 26.06 -0.02
N PHE A 234 5.49 26.61 -0.87
CA PHE A 234 6.94 26.49 -0.74
C PHE A 234 7.47 27.14 0.55
N ASP A 235 6.92 28.28 0.96
CA ASP A 235 7.32 28.93 2.22
C ASP A 235 6.96 28.10 3.46
N VAL A 236 6.09 27.09 3.30
CA VAL A 236 5.68 26.11 4.33
C VAL A 236 6.54 24.84 4.28
N ILE A 237 7.28 24.59 3.19
CA ILE A 237 8.18 23.43 3.09
C ILE A 237 9.35 23.60 4.06
N CYS A 238 9.34 22.71 5.06
CA CYS A 238 10.05 22.76 6.33
C CYS A 238 11.57 23.06 6.27
N PRO A 239 12.15 23.76 7.27
CA PRO A 239 13.58 23.75 7.59
C PRO A 239 14.27 22.36 7.64
N GLY A 240 13.52 21.32 8.01
CA GLY A 240 13.97 19.94 8.04
C GLY A 240 14.17 19.31 6.65
N LEU A 241 13.42 19.75 5.64
CA LEU A 241 13.70 19.38 4.24
C LEU A 241 14.48 20.47 3.50
N GLN A 242 14.58 21.68 4.05
CA GLN A 242 15.37 22.77 3.47
C GLN A 242 16.80 22.34 3.21
N LEU A 243 17.27 22.83 2.09
CA LEU A 243 18.67 22.82 1.75
C LEU A 243 19.23 24.08 2.40
N ASP A 244 20.46 24.00 2.91
CA ASP A 244 21.19 25.20 3.27
C ASP A 244 21.07 26.21 2.10
N PRO A 245 20.48 27.39 2.30
CA PRO A 245 20.26 28.36 1.23
C PRO A 245 21.56 28.78 0.53
N SER A 246 22.71 28.64 1.20
CA SER A 246 24.04 28.87 0.60
C SER A 246 24.44 27.79 -0.43
N GLN A 247 23.69 26.69 -0.51
CA GLN A 247 23.95 25.56 -1.38
C GLN A 247 22.92 25.42 -2.52
N VAL A 248 21.86 26.24 -2.54
CA VAL A 248 20.94 26.33 -3.67
C VAL A 248 21.57 27.27 -4.71
N PRO A 249 21.87 26.83 -5.95
CA PRO A 249 22.46 27.71 -6.95
C PRO A 249 21.53 28.89 -7.22
N SER A 250 22.00 30.11 -6.92
CA SER A 250 21.31 31.33 -7.34
C SER A 250 21.30 31.36 -8.87
N LYS A 251 20.09 31.31 -9.46
CA LYS A 251 19.90 31.62 -10.89
C LYS A 251 20.22 33.08 -11.16
#